data_AF-S7NJE0-F1
#
_entry.id   AF-S7NJE0-F1
#
_cell.length_a   1.000
_cell.length_b   1.000
_cell.length_c   1.000
_cell.angle_alpha   90.00
_cell.angle_beta   90.00
_cell.angle_gamma   90.00
#
_symmetry.space_group_name_H-M   'P 1'
#
loop_
_entity.id
_entity.type
_entity.pdbx_description
1 polymer ?
#
loop_
_entity_poly.entity_id
_entity_poly.type
_entity_poly.pdbx_seq_one_letter_code
_entity_poly.pdbx_strand_id
1 'polypeptide(L)'
;MMFLNDEIGTFADSKNDGKCAGLSGRQVHRTQAVFNHTEDYVLLPDERTISLCCWDSRTAERRNLLSLGHNNIVRCIVHSPTNPGFMTCSDDFRARFWYRRSTTD
;
A
#
# COMPACT_ATOMS: atom_id res chain seq x y z
N MET A 1 14.42 -3.62 -9.00
CA MET A 1 14.08 -2.25 -9.44
C MET A 1 12.56 -2.18 -9.57
N MET A 2 11.91 -1.17 -8.99
CA MET A 2 10.47 -0.96 -9.21
C MET A 2 10.27 -0.21 -10.51
N PHE A 3 9.37 -0.71 -11.34
CA PHE A 3 8.96 -0.01 -12.57
C PHE A 3 7.52 0.47 -12.42
N LEU A 4 7.26 1.68 -12.94
CA LEU A 4 5.91 2.17 -13.16
C LEU A 4 5.40 1.50 -14.45
N ASN A 5 4.51 0.53 -14.32
CA ASN A 5 3.88 -0.10 -15.48
C ASN A 5 2.45 0.43 -15.66
N ASP A 6 2.21 0.92 -16.88
CA ASP A 6 0.97 1.39 -17.51
C ASP A 6 0.22 2.58 -16.86
N GLU A 7 -0.72 3.14 -17.63
CA GLU A 7 -1.51 4.37 -17.41
C GLU A 7 -2.21 4.49 -16.04
N ILE A 8 -2.27 3.37 -15.31
CA ILE A 8 -2.93 3.21 -14.01
C ILE A 8 -1.98 3.46 -12.82
N GLY A 9 -0.66 3.50 -13.05
CA GLY A 9 0.34 3.82 -12.03
C GLY A 9 0.64 2.67 -11.08
N THR A 10 0.83 1.46 -11.62
CA THR A 10 1.16 0.28 -10.80
C THR A 10 2.67 0.14 -10.61
N PHE A 11 3.09 -0.21 -9.39
CA PHE A 11 4.49 -0.48 -9.05
C PHE A 11 4.74 -1.98 -9.12
N ALA A 12 5.71 -2.38 -9.95
CA ALA A 12 6.08 -3.78 -10.12
C ALA A 12 7.49 -4.08 -9.57
N ASP A 13 7.61 -5.02 -8.63
CA ASP A 13 8.87 -5.71 -8.32
C ASP A 13 9.32 -6.58 -9.51
N SER A 14 10.53 -6.28 -10.00
CA SER A 14 11.28 -7.04 -10.99
C SER A 14 11.43 -8.55 -10.74
N LYS A 15 11.34 -9.03 -9.49
CA LYS A 15 11.56 -10.45 -9.15
C LYS A 15 10.27 -11.27 -9.01
N ASN A 16 9.13 -10.65 -8.77
CA ASN A 16 7.87 -11.31 -8.43
C ASN A 16 6.68 -10.72 -9.22
N ASP A 17 6.77 -10.65 -10.54
CA ASP A 17 5.70 -10.21 -11.45
C ASP A 17 5.01 -8.88 -11.07
N GLY A 18 5.58 -8.10 -10.15
CA GLY A 18 5.01 -6.89 -9.60
C GLY A 18 3.71 -6.97 -8.82
N LYS A 19 3.19 -8.15 -8.49
CA LYS A 19 1.80 -8.25 -8.01
C LYS A 19 1.70 -8.25 -6.48
N CYS A 20 0.98 -7.26 -5.94
CA CYS A 20 0.19 -7.45 -4.72
C CYS A 20 -0.61 -8.74 -4.85
N ALA A 21 -0.92 -9.39 -3.73
CA ALA A 21 -1.59 -10.68 -3.74
C ALA A 21 -2.85 -10.70 -4.64
N GLY A 22 -3.49 -9.57 -4.96
CA GLY A 22 -4.62 -9.47 -5.88
C GLY A 22 -4.46 -8.80 -7.25
N LEU A 23 -3.26 -8.43 -7.71
CA LEU A 23 -3.07 -7.79 -9.02
C LEU A 23 -3.07 -8.78 -10.21
N SER A 24 -3.69 -9.95 -10.07
CA SER A 24 -3.93 -10.88 -11.19
C SER A 24 -5.10 -10.45 -12.10
N GLY A 25 -5.60 -9.21 -11.96
CA GLY A 25 -6.68 -8.65 -12.75
C GLY A 25 -6.66 -7.12 -12.73
N ARG A 26 -7.41 -6.51 -13.65
CA ARG A 26 -7.57 -5.05 -13.77
C ARG A 26 -8.15 -4.49 -12.47
N GLN A 27 -7.43 -3.61 -11.77
CA GLN A 27 -7.99 -2.79 -10.70
C GLN A 27 -9.13 -1.97 -11.31
N VAL A 28 -10.34 -2.13 -10.78
CA VAL A 28 -11.52 -1.41 -11.31
C VAL A 28 -11.47 0.04 -10.86
N HIS A 29 -10.86 0.27 -9.70
CA HIS A 29 -10.75 1.60 -9.11
C HIS A 29 -9.29 1.95 -8.85
N ARG A 30 -8.93 3.16 -9.29
CA ARG A 30 -7.56 3.64 -9.20
C ARG A 30 -7.25 4.12 -7.78
N THR A 31 -6.52 3.32 -7.02
CA THR A 31 -5.85 3.76 -5.79
C THR A 31 -4.37 4.00 -6.08
N GLN A 32 -3.83 5.11 -5.57
CA GLN A 32 -2.42 5.46 -5.78
C GLN A 32 -1.54 4.84 -4.71
N ALA A 33 -0.31 4.46 -5.09
CA ALA A 33 0.72 4.13 -4.12
C ALA A 33 1.31 5.40 -3.52
N VAL A 34 1.77 5.31 -2.27
CA VAL A 34 2.38 6.43 -1.54
C VAL A 34 3.70 6.01 -0.92
N PHE A 35 4.67 6.92 -0.84
CA PHE A 35 5.86 6.73 -0.02
C PHE A 35 5.55 6.92 1.46
N ASN A 36 6.34 6.28 2.30
CA ASN A 36 6.42 6.67 3.70
C ASN A 36 7.28 7.94 3.89
N HIS A 37 7.21 8.55 5.08
CA HIS A 37 7.95 9.77 5.45
C HIS A 37 9.49 9.74 5.23
N THR A 38 10.10 8.56 5.15
CA THR A 38 11.55 8.40 4.90
C THR A 38 11.88 7.91 3.51
N GLU A 39 10.87 7.71 2.66
CA GLU A 39 10.97 7.12 1.31
C GLU A 39 11.59 5.71 1.27
N ASP A 40 11.76 5.05 2.41
CA ASP A 40 12.25 3.67 2.50
C ASP A 40 11.22 2.64 2.03
N TYR A 41 9.93 3.00 2.05
CA TYR A 41 8.84 2.10 1.69
C TYR A 41 7.83 2.74 0.74
N VAL A 42 7.33 1.91 -0.18
CA VAL A 42 6.15 2.20 -1.00
C VAL A 42 4.97 1.41 -0.46
N LEU A 43 3.82 2.06 -0.31
CA LEU A 43 2.59 1.52 0.26
C LEU A 43 1.47 1.55 -0.78
N LEU A 44 0.77 0.43 -0.99
CA LEU A 44 -0.36 0.33 -1.91
C LEU A 44 -1.47 -0.57 -1.31
N PRO A 45 -2.68 -0.05 -1.10
CA PRO A 45 -3.84 -0.88 -0.77
C PRO A 45 -4.21 -1.80 -1.94
N ASP A 46 -4.44 -3.07 -1.65
CA ASP A 46 -4.91 -4.06 -2.61
C ASP A 46 -6.44 -4.14 -2.58
N GLU A 47 -7.09 -3.78 -3.68
CA GLU A 47 -8.57 -3.76 -3.81
C GLU A 47 -9.21 -5.12 -3.51
N ARG A 48 -8.56 -6.21 -3.91
CA ARG A 48 -9.14 -7.56 -3.83
C ARG A 48 -9.08 -8.16 -2.43
N THR A 49 -7.99 -7.91 -1.71
CA THR A 49 -7.76 -8.52 -0.39
C THR A 49 -7.97 -7.54 0.77
N ILE A 50 -8.16 -6.24 0.48
CA ILE A 50 -8.28 -5.19 1.50
C ILE A 50 -7.04 -5.19 2.42
N SER A 51 -5.91 -5.60 1.89
CA SER A 51 -4.61 -5.59 2.57
C SER A 51 -3.76 -4.45 2.03
N LEU A 52 -2.76 -4.05 2.81
CA LEU A 52 -1.74 -3.11 2.38
C LEU A 52 -0.53 -3.89 1.92
N CYS A 53 -0.18 -3.73 0.66
CA CYS A 53 1.13 -4.10 0.17
C CYS A 53 2.15 -3.03 0.56
N CYS A 54 3.30 -3.52 1.00
CA CYS A 54 4.45 -2.70 1.33
C CYS A 54 5.66 -3.28 0.61
N TRP A 55 6.49 -2.41 0.06
CA TRP A 55 7.74 -2.81 -0.56
C TRP A 55 8.87 -1.90 -0.11
N ASP A 56 10.06 -2.48 0.00
CA ASP A 56 11.31 -1.75 0.18
C ASP A 56 11.67 -1.01 -1.11
N SER A 57 11.77 0.32 -1.04
CA SER A 57 11.99 1.16 -2.22
C SER A 57 13.36 0.93 -2.88
N ARG A 58 14.37 0.52 -2.10
CA ARG A 58 15.75 0.33 -2.57
C ARG A 58 15.95 -1.05 -3.17
N THR A 59 15.45 -2.09 -2.51
CA THR A 59 15.65 -3.48 -2.95
C THR A 59 14.56 -3.97 -3.89
N ALA A 60 13.42 -3.28 -3.95
CA ALA A 60 12.17 -3.72 -4.57
C ALA A 60 11.53 -4.95 -3.91
N GLU A 61 12.04 -5.40 -2.76
CA GLU A 61 11.50 -6.58 -2.08
C GLU A 61 10.17 -6.28 -1.41
N ARG A 62 9.20 -7.16 -1.63
CA ARG A 62 7.90 -7.10 -0.98
C ARG A 62 8.02 -7.48 0.50
N ARG A 63 7.45 -6.65 1.36
CA ARG A 63 7.31 -6.88 2.81
C ARG A 63 5.96 -7.56 3.11
N ASN A 64 5.76 -7.89 4.38
CA ASN A 64 4.53 -8.52 4.86
C ASN A 64 3.29 -7.68 4.52
N LEU A 65 2.21 -8.36 4.14
CA LEU A 65 0.91 -7.73 3.96
C LEU A 65 0.34 -7.34 5.33
N LEU A 66 -0.10 -6.09 5.45
CA LEU A 66 -0.84 -5.64 6.63
C LEU A 66 -2.33 -5.70 6.30
N SER A 67 -3.12 -6.45 7.08
CA SER A 67 -4.57 -6.41 6.94
C SER A 67 -5.10 -5.04 7.38
N LEU A 68 -5.83 -4.35 6.50
CA LEU A 68 -6.40 -3.04 6.83
C LEU A 68 -7.72 -3.15 7.59
N GLY A 69 -8.31 -4.35 7.69
CA GLY A 69 -9.53 -4.60 8.47
C GLY A 69 -10.75 -3.76 8.06
N HIS A 70 -10.75 -3.17 6.87
CA HIS A 70 -11.95 -2.58 6.27
C HIS A 70 -12.89 -3.69 5.78
N ASN A 71 -14.18 -3.39 5.71
CA ASN A 71 -15.19 -4.33 5.22
C ASN A 71 -15.53 -4.12 3.73
N ASN A 72 -14.85 -3.17 3.08
CA ASN A 72 -15.07 -2.82 1.69
C ASN A 72 -13.76 -2.27 1.08
N ILE A 73 -13.79 -1.95 -0.21
CA ILE A 73 -12.65 -1.44 -0.98
C ILE A 73 -12.05 -0.20 -0.32
N VAL A 74 -10.72 -0.16 -0.23
CA VAL A 74 -9.97 1.01 0.23
C VAL A 74 -9.73 1.93 -0.96
N ARG A 75 -10.29 3.14 -0.89
CA ARG A 75 -10.28 4.16 -1.95
C ARG A 75 -9.09 5.08 -1.89
N CYS A 76 -8.58 5.32 -0.69
CA CYS A 76 -7.55 6.31 -0.46
C CYS A 76 -6.61 5.83 0.64
N ILE A 77 -5.34 6.15 0.44
CA ILE A 77 -4.30 6.09 1.45
C ILE A 77 -3.55 7.42 1.45
N VAL A 78 -3.26 7.94 2.63
CA VAL A 78 -2.39 9.10 2.80
C VAL A 78 -1.40 8.83 3.91
N HIS A 79 -0.11 9.01 3.63
CA HIS A 79 0.94 8.85 4.63
C HIS A 79 1.31 10.22 5.22
N SER A 80 1.59 10.27 6.52
CA SER A 80 2.12 11.48 7.16
C SER A 80 3.48 11.84 6.57
N PRO A 81 3.76 13.09 6.20
CA PRO A 81 5.07 13.46 5.67
C PRO A 81 6.17 13.47 6.74
N THR A 82 5.81 13.44 8.04
CA THR A 82 6.77 13.65 9.15
C THR A 82 6.88 12.47 10.10
N ASN A 83 5.85 11.63 10.20
CA ASN A 83 5.76 10.58 11.21
C ASN A 83 5.46 9.21 10.60
N PRO A 84 5.83 8.09 11.27
CA PRO A 84 5.52 6.74 10.83
C PRO A 84 4.04 6.39 11.08
N GLY A 85 3.15 7.03 10.32
CA GLY A 85 1.72 6.80 10.36
C GLY A 85 1.00 7.23 9.08
N PHE A 86 -0.15 6.62 8.84
CA PHE A 86 -0.96 6.83 7.63
C PHE A 86 -2.45 6.64 7.91
N MET A 87 -3.30 7.16 7.03
CA MET A 87 -4.74 6.98 7.07
C MET A 87 -5.24 6.23 5.83
N THR A 88 -6.30 5.46 6.01
CA THR A 88 -7.02 4.77 4.92
C THR A 88 -8.50 5.10 4.97
N CYS A 89 -9.11 5.30 3.80
CA CYS A 89 -10.56 5.54 3.64
C CYS A 89 -11.17 4.48 2.72
N SER A 90 -12.37 4.01 3.05
CA SER A 90 -13.03 2.91 2.33
C SER A 90 -14.53 3.15 2.15
N ASP A 91 -15.09 2.42 1.20
CA ASP A 91 -16.53 2.31 0.97
C ASP A 91 -17.29 1.60 2.12
N ASP A 92 -16.60 1.20 3.20
CA ASP A 92 -17.23 0.77 4.45
C ASP A 92 -17.69 1.94 5.34
N PHE A 93 -17.64 3.16 4.80
CA PHE A 93 -17.95 4.43 5.46
C PHE A 93 -17.06 4.71 6.69
N ARG A 94 -15.86 4.12 6.74
CA ARG A 94 -14.90 4.34 7.81
C ARG A 94 -13.56 4.81 7.28
N ALA A 95 -12.95 5.71 8.03
CA ALA A 95 -11.53 5.99 7.95
C ALA A 95 -10.81 5.27 9.10
N ARG A 96 -9.60 4.77 8.86
CA ARG A 96 -8.75 4.16 9.89
C ARG A 96 -7.39 4.85 9.90
N PHE A 97 -6.86 5.06 11.10
CA PHE A 97 -5.53 5.61 11.32
C PHE A 97 -4.58 4.51 11.80
N TRP A 98 -3.39 4.49 11.22
CA TRP A 98 -2.34 3.51 11.45
C TRP A 98 -1.10 4.23 11.93
N TYR A 99 -0.50 3.73 13.00
CA TYR A 99 0.74 4.27 13.53
C TYR A 99 1.62 3.12 14.01
N ARG A 100 2.94 3.30 13.87
CA ARG A 100 3.88 2.38 14.49
C ARG A 100 3.90 2.65 15.99
N ARG A 101 3.53 1.66 16.82
CA ARG A 101 3.80 1.73 18.26
C ARG A 101 5.30 1.64 18.46
N SER A 102 5.87 2.61 19.17
CA SER A 102 7.20 2.47 19.75
C SER A 102 7.12 1.33 20.76
N THR A 103 7.89 0.27 20.57
CA THR A 103 8.19 -0.63 21.68
C THR A 103 9.09 0.15 22.62
N THR A 104 8.49 0.73 23.66
CA THR A 104 9.25 1.18 24.82
C THR A 104 9.57 -0.08 25.59
N ASP A 105 10.84 -0.52 25.55
CA ASP A 105 11.37 -1.51 26.49
C ASP A 105 11.31 -0.95 27.93
#